data_AF-A0A4Y9XNJ4-F1
#
_entry.id   AF-A0A4Y9XNJ4-F1
#
_cell.length_a   1.000
_cell.length_b   1.000
_cell.length_c   1.000
_cell.angle_alpha   90.00
_cell.angle_beta   90.00
_cell.angle_gamma   90.00
#
_symmetry.space_group_name_H-M   'P 1'
#
loop_
_entity.id
_entity.type
_entity.pdbx_description
1 polymer ?
#
loop_
_entity_poly.entity_id
_entity_poly.type
_entity_poly.pdbx_seq_one_letter_code
_entity_poly.pdbx_strand_id
1 'polypeptide(L)'
;EVFDYHDTEVGKKIKAATGGKLKYAVDNISEHGSSQIISDALSDEGGKVSLLFPYESPRPGISVSSTVAYHLLGKSFDFPFSYTEDPNLTLLGKKYTKFLEEILAKYEIKPNPVLVYPNGLASVAEGLQFMMDGKVSGQKITYRISDTPK
;
A
#
# COMPACT_ATOMS: atom_id res chain seq x y z
N GLU A 1 -17.64 -3.68 -5.13
CA GLU A 1 -17.73 -5.14 -4.96
C GLU A 1 -16.46 -5.63 -4.29
N VAL A 2 -16.50 -6.78 -3.64
CA VAL A 2 -15.34 -7.42 -3.01
C VAL A 2 -15.21 -8.83 -3.60
N PHE A 3 -13.99 -9.21 -3.97
CA PHE A 3 -13.70 -10.50 -4.57
C PHE A 3 -12.62 -11.21 -3.74
N ASP A 4 -12.73 -12.53 -3.64
CA ASP A 4 -11.69 -13.36 -3.04
C ASP A 4 -10.53 -13.50 -4.04
N TYR A 5 -9.33 -13.10 -3.64
CA TYR A 5 -8.15 -13.18 -4.49
C TYR A 5 -7.60 -14.61 -4.67
N HIS A 6 -8.07 -15.57 -3.85
CA HIS A 6 -7.74 -16.99 -4.02
C HIS A 6 -8.50 -17.63 -5.18
N ASP A 7 -9.54 -16.98 -5.68
CA ASP A 7 -10.27 -17.43 -6.85
C ASP A 7 -9.40 -17.24 -8.09
N THR A 8 -9.08 -18.33 -8.78
CA THR A 8 -8.21 -18.31 -9.97
C THR A 8 -8.80 -17.49 -11.12
N GLU A 9 -10.09 -17.20 -11.10
CA GLU A 9 -10.80 -16.41 -12.11
C GLU A 9 -11.10 -14.97 -11.65
N VAL A 10 -10.57 -14.55 -10.49
CA VAL A 10 -10.87 -13.24 -9.87
C VAL A 10 -10.63 -12.07 -10.82
N GLY A 11 -9.53 -12.08 -11.60
CA GLY A 11 -9.24 -11.04 -12.58
C GLY A 11 -10.34 -10.90 -13.63
N LYS A 12 -10.78 -12.03 -14.21
CA LYS A 12 -11.87 -12.04 -15.21
C LYS A 12 -13.20 -11.61 -14.61
N LYS A 13 -13.47 -11.99 -13.36
CA LYS A 13 -14.69 -11.55 -12.64
C LYS A 13 -14.70 -10.03 -12.43
N ILE A 14 -13.58 -9.45 -12.02
CA ILE A 14 -13.44 -7.98 -11.90
C ILE A 14 -13.61 -7.32 -13.27
N LYS A 15 -13.02 -7.87 -14.33
CA LYS A 15 -13.18 -7.35 -15.69
C LYS A 15 -14.64 -7.37 -16.13
N ALA A 16 -15.36 -8.46 -15.90
CA ALA A 16 -16.78 -8.57 -16.20
C ALA A 16 -17.62 -7.55 -15.40
N ALA A 17 -17.36 -7.42 -14.09
CA ALA A 17 -18.04 -6.47 -13.22
C ALA A 17 -17.85 -5.01 -13.64
N THR A 18 -16.69 -4.69 -14.24
CA THR A 18 -16.39 -3.35 -14.77
C THR A 18 -16.76 -3.17 -16.24
N GLY A 19 -17.40 -4.17 -16.87
CA GLY A 19 -17.74 -4.17 -18.30
C GLY A 19 -16.51 -4.04 -19.22
N GLY A 20 -15.35 -4.50 -18.76
CA GLY A 20 -14.08 -4.40 -19.48
C GLY A 20 -13.48 -3.00 -19.53
N LYS A 21 -13.90 -2.08 -18.65
CA LYS A 21 -13.52 -0.65 -18.72
C LYS A 21 -12.55 -0.20 -17.63
N LEU A 22 -12.04 -1.11 -16.79
CA LEU A 22 -11.10 -0.75 -15.72
C LEU A 22 -9.78 -0.21 -16.31
N LYS A 23 -9.41 1.01 -15.93
CA LYS A 23 -8.19 1.71 -16.41
C LYS A 23 -7.15 1.99 -15.33
N TYR A 24 -7.52 1.91 -14.07
CA TYR A 24 -6.67 2.28 -12.94
C TYR A 24 -6.71 1.18 -11.89
N ALA A 25 -5.55 0.82 -11.37
CA ALA A 25 -5.42 -0.10 -10.24
C ALA A 25 -4.34 0.37 -9.27
N VAL A 26 -4.46 -0.05 -8.01
CA VAL A 26 -3.44 0.14 -6.98
C VAL A 26 -3.09 -1.25 -6.44
N ASP A 27 -1.86 -1.69 -6.69
CA ASP A 27 -1.34 -2.95 -6.20
C ASP A 27 -0.64 -2.75 -4.85
N ASN A 28 -1.31 -3.18 -3.79
CA ASN A 28 -0.78 -3.12 -2.42
C ASN A 28 -0.09 -4.43 -1.99
N ILE A 29 0.07 -5.40 -2.89
CA ILE A 29 0.71 -6.70 -2.63
C ILE A 29 2.00 -6.80 -3.46
N SER A 30 1.92 -6.56 -4.78
CA SER A 30 3.06 -6.58 -5.72
C SER A 30 3.85 -7.90 -5.75
N GLU A 31 3.27 -8.95 -5.20
CA GLU A 31 3.84 -10.28 -5.02
C GLU A 31 2.76 -11.34 -5.26
N HIS A 32 3.13 -12.62 -5.23
CA HIS A 32 2.19 -13.76 -5.27
C HIS A 32 1.19 -13.74 -6.45
N GLY A 33 1.59 -13.18 -7.60
CA GLY A 33 0.76 -13.14 -8.80
C GLY A 33 -0.25 -11.99 -8.86
N SER A 34 -0.18 -11.00 -7.95
CA SER A 34 -1.06 -9.82 -7.96
C SER A 34 -1.02 -9.07 -9.30
N SER A 35 0.17 -8.97 -9.92
CA SER A 35 0.36 -8.32 -11.22
C SER A 35 -0.45 -9.00 -12.34
N GLN A 36 -0.55 -10.32 -12.34
CA GLN A 36 -1.33 -11.08 -13.32
C GLN A 36 -2.83 -10.88 -13.08
N ILE A 37 -3.28 -10.98 -11.82
CA ILE A 37 -4.69 -10.72 -11.46
C ILE A 37 -5.13 -9.33 -11.95
N ILE A 38 -4.31 -8.31 -11.72
CA ILE A 38 -4.60 -6.93 -12.15
C ILE A 38 -4.58 -6.82 -13.68
N SER A 39 -3.62 -7.45 -14.35
CA SER A 39 -3.54 -7.47 -15.81
C SER A 39 -4.80 -8.04 -16.46
N ASP A 40 -5.33 -9.13 -15.89
CA ASP A 40 -6.55 -9.82 -16.34
C ASP A 40 -7.81 -9.02 -16.02
N ALA A 41 -7.79 -8.21 -14.95
CA ALA A 41 -8.89 -7.33 -14.55
C ALA A 41 -8.99 -6.06 -15.39
N LEU A 42 -7.86 -5.54 -15.88
CA LEU A 42 -7.81 -4.31 -16.68
C LEU A 42 -8.47 -4.46 -18.06
N SER A 43 -8.90 -3.32 -18.62
CA SER A 43 -9.41 -3.24 -19.99
C SER A 43 -8.39 -3.79 -21.00
N ASP A 44 -8.84 -4.26 -22.16
CA ASP A 44 -7.94 -4.81 -23.20
C ASP A 44 -6.92 -3.78 -23.69
N GLU A 45 -7.30 -2.51 -23.76
CA GLU A 45 -6.41 -1.38 -24.09
C GLU A 45 -5.37 -1.07 -22.99
N GLY A 46 -5.42 -1.77 -21.84
CA GLY A 46 -4.49 -1.61 -20.73
C GLY A 46 -4.94 -0.56 -19.72
N GLY A 47 -3.99 0.10 -19.06
CA GLY A 47 -4.27 1.00 -17.94
C GLY A 47 -3.03 1.50 -17.20
N LYS A 48 -3.25 2.10 -16.03
CA LYS A 48 -2.20 2.58 -15.13
C LYS A 48 -2.30 1.86 -13.79
N VAL A 49 -1.17 1.37 -13.30
CA VAL A 49 -1.08 0.68 -12.01
C VAL A 49 -0.09 1.42 -11.13
N SER A 50 -0.55 1.87 -9.96
CA SER A 50 0.35 2.28 -8.89
C SER A 50 0.73 1.04 -8.07
N LEU A 51 1.99 0.86 -7.75
CA LEU A 51 2.49 -0.32 -7.04
C LEU A 51 3.37 0.05 -5.84
N LEU A 52 3.41 -0.83 -4.84
CA LEU A 52 4.27 -0.70 -3.68
C LEU A 52 5.68 -1.25 -3.95
N PHE A 53 5.78 -2.44 -4.55
CA PHE A 53 7.06 -3.03 -4.95
C PHE A 53 7.19 -3.09 -6.48
N PRO A 54 8.28 -2.54 -7.07
CA PRO A 54 8.47 -2.51 -8.51
C PRO A 54 8.43 -3.89 -9.18
N TYR A 55 7.67 -4.02 -10.27
CA TYR A 55 7.69 -5.16 -11.18
C TYR A 55 7.43 -4.70 -12.63
N GLU A 56 7.73 -5.56 -13.60
CA GLU A 56 7.40 -5.31 -15.01
C GLU A 56 5.96 -5.73 -15.33
N SER A 57 5.28 -4.95 -16.17
CA SER A 57 3.93 -5.29 -16.61
C SER A 57 3.90 -6.66 -17.31
N PRO A 58 2.95 -7.55 -16.98
CA PRO A 58 2.79 -8.84 -17.67
C PRO A 58 2.42 -8.70 -19.16
N ARG A 59 1.92 -7.54 -19.58
CA ARG A 59 1.54 -7.30 -20.99
C ARG A 59 1.67 -5.83 -21.43
N PRO A 60 1.73 -5.56 -22.74
CA PRO A 60 1.72 -4.20 -23.29
C PRO A 60 0.44 -3.41 -22.93
N GLY A 61 0.54 -2.09 -22.99
CA GLY A 61 -0.57 -1.16 -22.74
C GLY A 61 -0.80 -0.83 -21.26
N ILE A 62 -0.08 -1.48 -20.34
CA ILE A 62 -0.15 -1.19 -18.91
C ILE A 62 1.11 -0.41 -18.50
N SER A 63 0.90 0.80 -17.97
CA SER A 63 1.95 1.60 -17.35
C SER A 63 1.96 1.35 -15.85
N VAL A 64 3.12 0.99 -15.31
CA VAL A 64 3.33 0.77 -13.88
C VAL A 64 4.16 1.91 -13.30
N SER A 65 3.83 2.32 -12.07
CA SER A 65 4.54 3.39 -11.36
C SER A 65 4.68 3.03 -9.88
N SER A 66 5.90 3.00 -9.37
CA SER A 66 6.12 2.81 -7.93
C SER A 66 5.92 4.09 -7.16
N THR A 67 5.35 3.95 -5.96
CA THR A 67 5.20 5.06 -5.02
C THR A 67 6.08 4.84 -3.79
N VAL A 68 6.97 5.80 -3.52
CA VAL A 68 7.80 5.81 -2.32
C VAL A 68 7.45 7.06 -1.51
N ALA A 69 6.65 6.90 -0.46
CA ALA A 69 6.17 8.02 0.34
C ALA A 69 7.31 8.84 0.97
N TYR A 70 8.47 8.21 1.24
CA TYR A 70 9.64 8.89 1.79
C TYR A 70 10.21 9.99 0.88
N HIS A 71 9.94 9.95 -0.42
CA HIS A 71 10.35 11.03 -1.35
C HIS A 71 9.71 12.38 -1.01
N LEU A 72 8.57 12.37 -0.31
CA LEU A 72 7.82 13.56 0.11
C LEU A 72 8.42 14.27 1.32
N LEU A 73 9.42 13.68 1.98
CA LEU A 73 9.95 14.16 3.27
C LEU A 73 11.04 15.25 3.13
N GLY A 74 11.47 15.58 1.91
CA GLY A 74 12.54 16.55 1.68
C GLY A 74 13.89 16.14 2.24
N LYS A 75 14.19 14.84 2.18
CA LYS A 75 15.47 14.27 2.63
C LYS A 75 15.99 13.28 1.60
N SER A 76 17.27 13.41 1.27
CA SER A 76 18.02 12.36 0.58
C SER A 76 18.26 11.17 1.50
N PHE A 77 18.41 9.97 0.94
CA PHE A 77 18.75 8.75 1.67
C PHE A 77 19.50 7.78 0.75
N ASP A 78 20.25 6.85 1.35
CA ASP A 78 21.06 5.84 0.65
C ASP A 78 20.66 4.39 0.95
N PHE A 79 19.59 4.19 1.71
CA PHE A 79 19.03 2.87 2.01
C PHE A 79 17.49 2.96 2.02
N PRO A 80 16.76 1.99 1.45
CA PRO A 80 17.22 0.76 0.79
C PRO A 80 17.78 0.95 -0.63
N PHE A 81 17.75 2.17 -1.16
CA PHE A 81 18.37 2.60 -2.41
C PHE A 81 18.77 4.08 -2.28
N SER A 82 19.61 4.58 -3.18
CA SER A 82 19.97 6.01 -3.20
C SER A 82 18.89 6.86 -3.85
N TYR A 83 18.51 7.93 -3.15
CA TYR A 83 17.58 8.95 -3.60
C TYR A 83 18.12 10.33 -3.20
N THR A 84 18.19 11.22 -4.18
CA THR A 84 18.45 12.64 -3.96
C THR A 84 17.12 13.37 -3.89
N GLU A 85 16.99 14.23 -2.89
CA GLU A 85 15.79 15.08 -2.72
C GLU A 85 15.39 15.82 -4.00
N ASP A 86 14.10 15.78 -4.31
CA ASP A 86 13.45 16.61 -5.34
C ASP A 86 12.60 17.69 -4.66
N PRO A 87 12.95 18.98 -4.81
CA PRO A 87 12.19 20.10 -4.25
C PRO A 87 10.71 20.11 -4.62
N ASN A 88 10.35 19.58 -5.80
CA ASN A 88 8.97 19.49 -6.23
C ASN A 88 8.18 18.45 -5.43
N LEU A 89 8.79 17.29 -5.15
CA LEU A 89 8.18 16.25 -4.31
C LEU A 89 8.10 16.68 -2.85
N THR A 90 9.07 17.45 -2.37
CA THR A 90 9.01 18.08 -1.05
C THR A 90 7.87 19.08 -0.93
N LEU A 91 7.70 19.94 -1.95
CA LEU A 91 6.57 20.86 -2.00
C LEU A 91 5.23 20.11 -2.07
N LEU A 92 5.18 19.01 -2.83
CA LEU A 92 4.01 18.14 -2.90
C LEU A 92 3.70 17.48 -1.55
N GLY A 93 4.73 17.01 -0.83
CA GLY A 93 4.60 16.47 0.52
C GLY A 93 3.95 17.46 1.48
N LYS A 94 4.43 18.71 1.50
CA LYS A 94 3.81 19.78 2.31
C LYS A 94 2.34 20.01 1.96
N LYS A 95 1.99 19.99 0.68
CA LYS A 95 0.59 20.12 0.22
C LYS A 95 -0.26 18.94 0.66
N TYR A 96 0.25 17.72 0.56
CA TYR A 96 -0.46 16.52 1.00
C TYR A 96 -0.64 16.47 2.51
N THR A 97 0.36 16.85 3.30
CA THR A 97 0.21 16.94 4.77
C THR A 97 -0.95 17.86 5.13
N LYS A 98 -0.97 19.08 4.57
CA LYS A 98 -2.06 20.04 4.81
C LYS A 98 -3.42 19.46 4.38
N PHE A 99 -3.49 18.85 3.20
CA PHE A 99 -4.71 18.23 2.71
C PHE A 99 -5.18 17.11 3.65
N LEU A 100 -4.29 16.23 4.10
CA LEU A 100 -4.62 15.13 5.01
C LEU A 100 -5.09 15.64 6.38
N GLU A 101 -4.48 16.70 6.91
CA GLU A 101 -4.94 17.36 8.15
C GLU A 101 -6.38 17.88 8.00
N GLU A 102 -6.69 18.56 6.90
CA GLU A 102 -8.04 19.06 6.61
C GLU A 102 -9.05 17.92 6.47
N ILE A 103 -8.66 16.84 5.79
CA ILE A 103 -9.49 15.65 5.61
C ILE A 103 -9.76 14.95 6.96
N LEU A 104 -8.74 14.77 7.80
CA LEU A 104 -8.86 14.15 9.12
C LEU A 104 -9.68 15.00 10.10
N ALA A 105 -9.60 16.33 9.99
CA ALA A 105 -10.40 17.24 10.81
C ALA A 105 -11.88 17.27 10.38
N LYS A 106 -12.15 17.12 9.08
CA LYS A 106 -13.50 17.25 8.51
C LYS A 106 -14.29 15.95 8.50
N TYR A 107 -13.63 14.81 8.28
CA TYR A 107 -14.30 13.53 8.09
C TYR A 107 -13.95 12.56 9.21
N GLU A 108 -14.93 11.77 9.63
CA GLU A 108 -14.72 10.67 10.57
C GLU A 108 -14.01 9.50 9.85
N ILE A 109 -12.68 9.60 9.74
CA ILE A 109 -11.85 8.52 9.20
C ILE A 109 -11.56 7.54 10.31
N LYS A 110 -12.10 6.33 10.17
CA LYS A 110 -11.82 5.23 11.10
C LYS A 110 -10.45 4.63 10.76
N PRO A 111 -9.53 4.53 11.74
CA PRO A 111 -8.27 3.85 11.52
C PRO A 111 -8.49 2.36 11.32
N ASN A 112 -7.47 1.66 10.80
CA ASN A 112 -7.47 0.21 10.79
C ASN A 112 -7.65 -0.33 12.22
N PRO A 113 -8.36 -1.47 12.40
CA PRO A 113 -8.46 -2.12 13.71
C PRO A 113 -7.08 -2.31 14.35
N VAL A 114 -6.99 -1.96 15.63
CA VAL A 114 -5.72 -1.95 16.36
C VAL A 114 -5.50 -3.30 17.03
N LEU A 115 -4.32 -3.89 16.82
CA LEU A 115 -3.82 -5.03 17.59
C LEU A 115 -2.80 -4.49 18.59
N VAL A 116 -3.22 -4.25 19.83
CA VAL A 116 -2.31 -3.80 20.90
C VAL A 116 -1.49 -5.01 21.36
N TYR A 117 -0.18 -4.96 21.12
CA TYR A 117 0.74 -6.02 21.53
C TYR A 117 1.10 -5.86 23.02
N PRO A 118 1.30 -6.95 23.79
CA PRO A 118 1.58 -6.88 25.23
C PRO A 118 2.91 -6.18 25.54
N ASN A 119 3.10 -5.79 26.82
CA ASN A 119 4.36 -5.25 27.36
C ASN A 119 4.96 -4.03 26.65
N GLY A 120 4.13 -3.24 25.94
CA GLY A 120 4.56 -2.00 25.30
C GLY A 120 5.75 -2.18 24.37
N LEU A 121 6.79 -1.35 24.55
CA LEU A 121 7.98 -1.39 23.69
C LEU A 121 8.84 -2.65 23.90
N ALA A 122 8.69 -3.35 25.04
CA ALA A 122 9.46 -4.55 25.31
C ALA A 122 9.11 -5.72 24.37
N SER A 123 7.93 -5.67 23.70
CA SER A 123 7.50 -6.72 22.78
C SER A 123 7.57 -6.34 21.29
N VAL A 124 8.36 -5.31 20.93
CA VAL A 124 8.52 -4.88 19.54
C VAL A 124 9.12 -5.99 18.66
N ALA A 125 10.12 -6.72 19.17
CA ALA A 125 10.76 -7.79 18.42
C ALA A 125 9.77 -8.92 18.10
N GLU A 126 8.99 -9.36 19.08
CA GLU A 126 7.99 -10.41 18.90
C GLU A 126 6.85 -9.97 17.98
N GLY A 127 6.40 -8.72 18.08
CA GLY A 127 5.35 -8.22 17.18
C GLY A 127 5.84 -8.05 15.74
N LEU A 128 7.09 -7.66 15.53
CA LEU A 128 7.71 -7.68 14.19
C LEU A 128 7.81 -9.10 13.64
N GLN A 129 8.22 -10.08 14.47
CA GLN A 129 8.25 -11.48 14.05
C GLN A 129 6.86 -12.01 13.70
N PHE A 130 5.84 -11.69 14.50
CA PHE A 130 4.45 -12.05 14.24
C PHE A 130 3.96 -11.52 12.88
N MET A 131 4.35 -10.29 12.52
CA MET A 131 4.07 -9.70 11.20
C MET A 131 4.82 -10.45 10.08
N MET A 132 6.12 -10.73 10.26
CA MET A 132 6.93 -11.46 9.28
C MET A 132 6.42 -12.89 9.04
N ASP A 133 5.86 -13.53 10.07
CA ASP A 133 5.21 -14.84 9.97
C ASP A 133 3.86 -14.79 9.22
N GLY A 134 3.42 -13.62 8.73
CA GLY A 134 2.15 -13.47 8.00
C GLY A 134 0.90 -13.55 8.87
N LYS A 135 1.02 -13.41 10.20
CA LYS A 135 -0.09 -13.62 11.14
C LYS A 135 -0.97 -12.38 11.35
N VAL A 136 -0.60 -11.24 10.77
CA VAL A 136 -1.39 -10.00 10.83
C VAL A 136 -2.38 -9.98 9.67
N SER A 137 -3.68 -9.92 9.98
CA SER A 137 -4.75 -9.81 8.99
C SER A 137 -5.74 -8.73 9.38
N GLY A 138 -5.95 -7.75 8.50
CA GLY A 138 -6.94 -6.67 8.70
C GLY A 138 -6.70 -5.77 9.92
N GLN A 139 -5.52 -5.83 10.54
CA GLN A 139 -5.19 -5.11 11.77
C GLN A 139 -3.83 -4.41 11.68
N LYS A 140 -3.61 -3.43 12.55
CA LYS A 140 -2.31 -2.77 12.72
C LYS A 140 -1.75 -3.07 14.10
N ILE A 141 -0.58 -3.72 14.14
CA ILE A 141 0.19 -3.90 15.39
C ILE A 141 0.52 -2.51 15.96
N THR A 142 0.23 -2.31 17.24
CA THR A 142 0.46 -1.07 17.97
C THR A 142 1.03 -1.38 19.34
N TYR A 143 2.00 -0.59 19.77
CA TYR A 143 2.64 -0.71 21.08
C TYR A 143 2.28 0.50 21.92
N ARG A 144 1.69 0.27 23.09
CA ARG A 144 1.38 1.34 24.02
C ARG A 144 2.58 1.57 24.94
N ILE A 145 3.18 2.75 24.87
CA ILE A 145 4.41 3.05 25.62
C ILE A 145 4.22 2.86 27.13
N SER A 146 3.06 3.23 27.68
CA SER A 146 2.74 3.08 29.11
C SER A 146 2.76 1.63 29.61
N ASP A 147 2.66 0.66 28.71
CA ASP A 147 2.57 -0.76 29.06
C ASP A 147 3.98 -1.40 29.10
N THR A 148 5.02 -0.62 28.84
CA THR A 148 6.42 -1.08 28.89
C THR A 148 6.84 -1.29 30.35
N PRO A 149 7.30 -2.50 30.72
CA PRO A 149 7.85 -2.75 32.05
C PRO A 149 9.01 -1.80 32.37
N LYS A 150 9.17 -1.46 33.65
CA LYS A 150 10.28 -0.64 34.15
C LYS A 150 11.59 -1.42 34.22
#